data_AF-A0A3D2ARG3-F1
#
_entry.id   AF-A0A3D2ARG3-F1
#
_cell.length_a   1.000
_cell.length_b   1.000
_cell.length_c   1.000
_cell.angle_alpha   90.00
_cell.angle_beta   90.00
_cell.angle_gamma   90.00
#
_symmetry.space_group_name_H-M   'P 1'
#
loop_
_entity.id
_entity.type
_entity.pdbx_description
1 polymer ?
#
loop_
_entity_poly.entity_id
_entity_poly.type
_entity_poly.pdbx_seq_one_letter_code
_entity_poly.pdbx_strand_id
1 'polypeptide(L)'
;MYNVSMKAKLQHIYDKTHWFSDADAWMLFRLAAIVEAVGWTLLISAIVSRRLGMPGADIAVSMAGTVHGVFFLVFFVILLVTARSMGWGPWRLGSGLIAGNIPYASIAFERLMAWHRRKFPSRVPAPAGYDAD
;
A
#
# COMPACT_ATOMS: atom_id res chain seq x y z
N MET A 1 -27.73 12.87 -12.95
CA MET A 1 -27.77 13.62 -11.68
C MET A 1 -27.40 12.64 -10.56
N TYR A 2 -26.13 12.59 -10.15
CA TYR A 2 -25.66 11.66 -9.12
C TYR A 2 -26.34 12.02 -7.78
N ASN A 3 -27.04 11.06 -7.18
CA ASN A 3 -27.96 11.32 -6.06
C ASN A 3 -27.18 11.82 -4.81
N VAL A 4 -27.40 13.08 -4.43
CA VAL A 4 -26.77 13.75 -3.27
C VAL A 4 -26.98 12.94 -1.99
N SER A 5 -28.13 12.24 -1.87
CA SER A 5 -28.46 11.36 -0.75
C SER A 5 -27.50 10.17 -0.60
N MET A 6 -27.02 9.60 -1.70
CA MET A 6 -26.10 8.47 -1.67
C MET A 6 -24.70 8.89 -1.20
N LYS A 7 -24.21 10.05 -1.68
CA LYS A 7 -22.94 10.63 -1.22
C LYS A 7 -22.98 10.93 0.27
N ALA A 8 -24.07 11.52 0.76
CA ALA A 8 -24.22 11.83 2.18
C ALA A 8 -24.20 10.56 3.06
N LYS A 9 -24.86 9.47 2.64
CA LYS A 9 -24.79 8.18 3.34
C LYS A 9 -23.38 7.58 3.34
N LEU A 10 -22.69 7.63 2.20
CA LEU A 10 -21.32 7.12 2.08
C LEU A 10 -20.32 7.92 2.92
N GLN A 11 -20.49 9.25 2.96
CA GLN A 11 -19.69 10.15 3.80
C GLN A 11 -19.94 9.87 5.29
N HIS A 12 -21.20 9.71 5.70
CA HIS A 12 -21.53 9.37 7.09
C HIS A 12 -20.95 8.01 7.52
N ILE A 13 -20.95 7.01 6.62
CA ILE A 13 -20.27 5.73 6.89
C ILE A 13 -18.76 5.93 6.97
N TYR A 14 -18.18 6.75 6.10
CA TYR A 14 -16.76 7.10 6.14
C TYR A 14 -16.36 7.70 7.48
N ASP A 15 -17.09 8.71 7.97
CA ASP A 15 -16.80 9.38 9.23
C ASP A 15 -16.85 8.42 10.44
N LYS A 16 -17.74 7.42 10.40
CA LYS A 16 -17.81 6.36 11.44
C LYS A 16 -16.77 5.25 11.29
N THR A 17 -16.18 5.09 10.10
CA THR A 17 -15.23 4.01 9.78
C THR A 17 -13.85 4.57 9.44
N HIS A 18 -13.53 5.74 9.96
CA HIS A 18 -12.20 6.31 9.93
C HIS A 18 -11.51 5.90 11.24
N TRP A 19 -10.69 4.85 11.17
CA TRP A 19 -10.04 4.22 12.33
C TRP A 19 -8.58 4.67 12.52
N PHE A 20 -7.99 5.27 11.50
CA PHE A 20 -6.57 5.66 11.43
C PHE A 20 -6.46 7.12 11.04
N SER A 21 -5.54 7.88 11.64
CA SER A 21 -5.24 9.22 11.13
C SER A 21 -4.55 9.16 9.75
N ASP A 22 -4.55 10.29 9.04
CA ASP A 22 -3.78 10.44 7.79
C ASP A 22 -2.28 10.18 7.98
N ALA A 23 -1.74 10.40 9.19
CA ALA A 23 -0.35 10.12 9.50
C ALA A 23 -0.09 8.62 9.65
N ASP A 24 -0.97 7.90 10.35
CA ASP A 24 -0.80 6.45 10.57
C ASP A 24 -1.02 5.68 9.28
N ALA A 25 -2.07 6.01 8.53
CA ALA A 25 -2.36 5.40 7.24
C ALA A 25 -1.19 5.61 6.25
N TRP A 26 -0.51 6.76 6.32
CA TRP A 26 0.70 7.02 5.54
C TRP A 26 1.89 6.19 6.01
N MET A 27 2.12 6.12 7.31
CA MET A 27 3.22 5.36 7.91
C MET A 27 3.09 3.87 7.56
N LEU A 28 1.90 3.30 7.72
CA LEU A 28 1.61 1.90 7.37
C LEU A 28 1.86 1.66 5.89
N PHE A 29 1.39 2.55 5.01
CA PHE A 29 1.62 2.44 3.58
C PHE A 29 3.10 2.48 3.20
N ARG A 30 3.87 3.39 3.80
CA ARG A 30 5.33 3.46 3.60
C ARG A 30 6.01 2.19 4.07
N LEU A 31 5.66 1.68 5.26
CA LEU A 31 6.21 0.44 5.78
C LEU A 31 5.89 -0.73 4.85
N ALA A 32 4.64 -0.84 4.39
CA ALA A 32 4.21 -1.88 3.47
C ALA A 32 4.98 -1.81 2.14
N ALA A 33 5.20 -0.62 1.58
CA ALA A 33 5.97 -0.45 0.36
C ALA A 33 7.43 -0.92 0.51
N ILE A 34 8.05 -0.66 1.67
CA ILE A 34 9.40 -1.12 2.00
C ILE A 34 9.44 -2.64 2.19
N VAL A 35 8.51 -3.19 2.96
CA VAL A 35 8.39 -4.64 3.19
C VAL A 35 8.20 -5.37 1.87
N GLU A 36 7.37 -4.85 0.98
CA GLU A 36 7.16 -5.41 -0.35
C GLU A 36 8.42 -5.36 -1.22
N ALA A 37 9.19 -4.26 -1.16
CA ALA A 37 10.47 -4.17 -1.85
C ALA A 37 11.49 -5.20 -1.33
N VAL A 38 11.52 -5.44 -0.01
CA VAL A 38 12.34 -6.51 0.59
C VAL A 38 11.87 -7.88 0.08
N GLY A 39 10.55 -8.11 -0.02
CA GLY A 39 9.98 -9.32 -0.62
C GLY A 39 10.48 -9.55 -2.05
N TRP A 40 10.44 -8.52 -2.89
CA TRP A 40 11.02 -8.57 -4.24
C TRP A 40 12.52 -8.88 -4.23
N THR A 41 13.31 -8.24 -3.34
CA THR A 41 14.74 -8.55 -3.21
C THR A 41 14.98 -10.02 -2.90
N LEU A 42 14.28 -10.58 -1.90
CA LEU A 42 14.39 -11.99 -1.53
C LEU A 42 14.04 -12.92 -2.70
N LEU A 43 12.93 -12.66 -3.38
CA LEU A 43 12.47 -13.47 -4.51
C LEU A 43 13.46 -13.39 -5.69
N ILE A 44 13.91 -12.21 -6.06
CA ILE A 44 14.88 -12.02 -7.15
C ILE A 44 16.19 -12.72 -6.80
N SER A 45 16.70 -12.57 -5.58
CA SER A 45 17.91 -13.27 -5.12
C SER A 45 17.75 -14.79 -5.25
N ALA A 46 16.61 -15.35 -4.83
CA ALA A 46 16.36 -16.78 -4.96
C ALA A 46 16.28 -17.24 -6.43
N ILE A 47 15.63 -16.47 -7.30
CA ILE A 47 15.56 -16.75 -8.74
C ILE A 47 16.96 -16.72 -9.37
N VAL A 48 17.80 -15.76 -8.98
CA VAL A 48 19.20 -15.66 -9.42
C VAL A 48 20.00 -16.87 -8.93
N SER A 49 19.89 -17.25 -7.66
CA SER A 49 20.53 -18.46 -7.12
C SER A 49 20.13 -19.72 -7.89
N ARG A 50 18.85 -19.85 -8.25
CA ARG A 50 18.35 -20.95 -9.09
C ARG A 50 18.96 -20.90 -10.48
N ARG A 51 19.04 -19.71 -11.08
CA ARG A 51 19.63 -19.52 -12.41
C ARG A 51 21.13 -19.85 -12.43
N LEU A 52 21.84 -19.66 -11.31
CA LEU A 52 23.26 -19.99 -11.15
C LEU A 52 23.51 -21.46 -10.77
N GLY A 53 22.46 -22.28 -10.60
CA GLY A 53 22.59 -23.70 -10.26
C GLY A 53 23.05 -23.96 -8.82
N MET A 54 22.77 -23.04 -7.88
CA MET A 54 23.13 -23.21 -6.48
C MET A 54 22.35 -24.38 -5.84
N PRO A 55 22.98 -25.20 -4.97
CA PRO A 55 22.28 -26.25 -4.24
C PRO A 55 21.11 -25.70 -3.41
N GLY A 56 19.96 -26.37 -3.46
CA GLY A 56 18.78 -25.98 -2.68
C GLY A 56 18.01 -24.77 -3.22
N ALA A 57 18.36 -24.24 -4.40
CA ALA A 57 17.74 -23.03 -4.93
C ALA A 57 16.24 -23.15 -5.23
N ASP A 58 15.72 -24.34 -5.53
CA ASP A 58 14.28 -24.54 -5.73
C ASP A 58 13.49 -24.32 -4.44
N ILE A 59 14.02 -24.78 -3.30
CA ILE A 59 13.45 -24.55 -1.97
C ILE A 59 13.51 -23.04 -1.66
N ALA A 60 14.64 -22.39 -1.93
CA ALA A 60 14.79 -20.96 -1.73
C ALA A 60 13.76 -20.15 -2.54
N VAL A 61 13.53 -20.49 -3.82
CA VAL A 61 12.52 -19.83 -4.66
C VAL A 61 11.12 -20.06 -4.11
N SER A 62 10.80 -21.28 -3.67
CA SER A 62 9.50 -21.58 -3.08
C SER A 62 9.24 -20.75 -1.83
N MET A 63 10.19 -20.73 -0.88
CA MET A 63 10.06 -19.97 0.36
C MET A 63 10.01 -18.45 0.11
N ALA A 64 10.94 -17.93 -0.71
CA ALA A 64 10.99 -16.51 -1.03
C ALA A 64 9.74 -16.05 -1.79
N GLY A 65 9.23 -16.89 -2.70
CA GLY A 65 7.97 -16.64 -3.40
C GLY A 65 6.77 -16.59 -2.46
N THR A 66 6.68 -17.50 -1.49
CA THR A 66 5.61 -17.46 -0.47
C THR A 66 5.70 -16.21 0.41
N VAL A 67 6.90 -15.88 0.91
CA VAL A 67 7.10 -14.68 1.75
C VAL A 67 6.75 -13.41 0.98
N HIS A 68 7.25 -13.27 -0.26
CA HIS A 68 6.90 -12.15 -1.12
C HIS A 68 5.40 -12.08 -1.39
N GLY A 69 4.75 -13.20 -1.72
CA GLY A 69 3.30 -13.22 -1.96
C GLY A 69 2.48 -12.73 -0.76
N VAL A 70 2.88 -13.07 0.47
CA VAL A 70 2.26 -12.53 1.69
C VAL A 70 2.47 -11.02 1.81
N PHE A 71 3.71 -10.54 1.61
CA PHE A 71 4.02 -9.11 1.66
C PHE A 71 3.26 -8.31 0.61
N PHE A 72 3.11 -8.87 -0.59
CA PHE A 72 2.36 -8.28 -1.69
C PHE A 72 0.87 -8.12 -1.33
N LEU A 73 0.26 -9.15 -0.75
CA LEU A 73 -1.14 -9.07 -0.28
C LEU A 73 -1.31 -8.04 0.84
N VAL A 74 -0.39 -8.01 1.80
CA VAL A 74 -0.39 -6.99 2.88
C VAL A 74 -0.27 -5.59 2.28
N PHE A 75 0.60 -5.39 1.29
CA PHE A 75 0.73 -4.12 0.58
C PHE A 75 -0.58 -3.71 -0.10
N PHE A 76 -1.31 -4.63 -0.74
CA PHE A 76 -2.61 -4.33 -1.36
C PHE A 76 -3.69 -3.95 -0.35
N VAL A 77 -3.79 -4.67 0.77
CA VAL A 77 -4.75 -4.34 1.82
C VAL A 77 -4.46 -2.94 2.38
N ILE A 78 -3.19 -2.66 2.70
CA ILE A 78 -2.79 -1.35 3.23
C ILE A 78 -3.01 -0.26 2.17
N LEU A 79 -2.68 -0.51 0.90
CA LEU A 79 -2.95 0.43 -0.19
C LEU A 79 -4.44 0.79 -0.28
N LEU A 80 -5.34 -0.17 -0.17
CA LEU A 80 -6.79 0.07 -0.19
C LEU A 80 -7.24 0.91 1.01
N VAL A 81 -6.74 0.59 2.21
CA VAL A 81 -7.03 1.33 3.44
C VAL A 81 -6.52 2.77 3.34
N THR A 82 -5.28 2.97 2.90
CA THR A 82 -4.68 4.30 2.72
C THR A 82 -5.38 5.10 1.62
N ALA A 83 -5.70 4.46 0.49
CA ALA A 83 -6.45 5.10 -0.59
C ALA A 83 -7.82 5.57 -0.11
N ARG A 84 -8.51 4.78 0.72
CA ARG A 84 -9.76 5.19 1.36
C ARG A 84 -9.51 6.35 2.34
N SER A 85 -8.57 6.21 3.27
CA SER A 85 -8.28 7.20 4.32
C SER A 85 -7.88 8.56 3.76
N MET A 86 -7.17 8.59 2.63
CA MET A 86 -6.70 9.84 2.01
C MET A 86 -7.58 10.32 0.86
N GLY A 87 -8.75 9.69 0.64
CA GLY A 87 -9.67 10.04 -0.44
C GLY A 87 -9.06 9.94 -1.84
N TRP A 88 -8.18 8.96 -2.08
CA TRP A 88 -7.57 8.75 -3.38
C TRP A 88 -8.61 8.31 -4.41
N GLY A 89 -8.59 8.96 -5.58
CA GLY A 89 -9.42 8.57 -6.71
C GLY A 89 -8.97 7.25 -7.36
N PRO A 90 -9.81 6.67 -8.25
CA PRO A 90 -9.56 5.37 -8.87
C PRO A 90 -8.24 5.30 -9.63
N TRP A 91 -7.77 6.42 -10.19
CA TRP A 91 -6.48 6.45 -10.90
C TRP A 91 -5.26 6.23 -10.00
N ARG A 92 -5.27 6.78 -8.77
CA ARG A 92 -4.16 6.58 -7.82
C ARG A 92 -4.19 5.18 -7.23
N LEU A 93 -5.39 4.67 -6.94
CA LEU A 93 -5.53 3.29 -6.50
C LEU A 93 -5.07 2.31 -7.59
N GLY A 94 -5.53 2.50 -8.84
CA GLY A 94 -5.15 1.67 -9.96
C GLY A 94 -3.64 1.67 -10.23
N SER A 95 -2.99 2.83 -10.19
CA SER A 95 -1.54 2.91 -10.37
C SER A 95 -0.78 2.26 -9.20
N GLY A 96 -1.27 2.35 -7.97
CA GLY A 96 -0.70 1.62 -6.83
C GLY A 96 -0.81 0.10 -6.96
N LEU A 97 -1.95 -0.41 -7.45
CA LEU A 97 -2.13 -1.84 -7.72
C LEU A 97 -1.18 -2.34 -8.81
N ILE A 98 -1.02 -1.57 -9.88
CA ILE A 98 -0.05 -1.88 -10.95
C ILE A 98 1.37 -1.87 -10.37
N ALA A 99 1.71 -0.87 -9.55
CA ALA A 99 3.03 -0.72 -8.96
C ALA A 99 3.42 -1.89 -8.04
N GLY A 100 2.48 -2.54 -7.35
CA GLY A 100 2.80 -3.72 -6.54
C GLY A 100 3.31 -4.91 -7.38
N ASN A 101 2.89 -5.02 -8.65
CA ASN A 101 3.26 -6.15 -9.51
C ASN A 101 4.63 -5.99 -10.18
N ILE A 102 5.22 -4.79 -10.12
CA ILE A 102 6.50 -4.48 -10.76
C ILE A 102 7.58 -4.38 -9.68
N PRO A 103 8.72 -5.08 -9.80
CA PRO A 103 9.77 -5.03 -8.79
C PRO A 103 10.17 -3.61 -8.42
N TYR A 104 10.21 -3.33 -7.12
CA TYR A 104 10.55 -2.03 -6.52
C TYR A 104 9.63 -0.85 -6.89
N ALA A 105 8.59 -1.05 -7.71
CA ALA A 105 7.69 0.04 -8.09
C ALA A 105 6.78 0.47 -6.92
N SER A 106 6.58 -0.36 -5.90
CA SER A 106 5.95 0.04 -4.62
C SER A 106 6.65 1.25 -3.99
N ILE A 107 8.00 1.30 -4.01
CA ILE A 107 8.81 2.42 -3.50
C ILE A 107 8.69 3.64 -4.42
N ALA A 108 8.77 3.45 -5.74
CA ALA A 108 8.63 4.54 -6.68
C ALA A 108 7.26 5.22 -6.55
N PHE A 109 6.21 4.41 -6.41
CA PHE A 109 4.84 4.87 -6.17
C PHE A 109 4.70 5.56 -4.81
N GLU A 110 5.28 5.00 -3.73
CA GLU A 110 5.31 5.66 -2.42
C GLU A 110 5.94 7.05 -2.50
N ARG A 111 7.11 7.18 -3.16
CA ARG A 111 7.80 8.47 -3.32
C ARG A 111 7.00 9.47 -4.13
N LEU A 112 6.35 9.01 -5.21
CA LEU A 112 5.47 9.84 -6.03
C LEU A 112 4.28 10.36 -5.22
N MET A 113 3.65 9.49 -4.42
CA MET A 113 2.55 9.88 -3.54
C MET A 113 3.02 10.76 -2.38
N ALA A 114 4.24 10.57 -1.88
CA ALA A 114 4.85 11.41 -0.85
C ALA A 114 5.04 12.84 -1.37
N TRP A 115 5.55 12.97 -2.59
CA TRP A 115 5.67 14.25 -3.28
C TRP A 115 4.29 14.89 -3.49
N HIS A 116 3.32 14.11 -3.97
CA HIS A 116 1.96 14.60 -4.17
C HIS A 116 1.32 15.09 -2.87
N ARG A 117 1.48 14.35 -1.77
CA ARG A 117 0.97 14.71 -0.43
C ARG A 117 1.59 16.00 0.10
N ARG A 118 2.88 16.24 -0.15
CA ARG A 118 3.55 17.49 0.23
C ARG A 118 3.04 18.68 -0.57
N LYS A 119 2.81 18.50 -1.88
CA LYS A 119 2.34 19.57 -2.79
C LYS A 119 0.84 19.87 -2.62
N PHE A 120 0.05 18.84 -2.33
CA PHE A 120 -1.40 18.91 -2.16
C PHE A 120 -1.81 18.14 -0.89
N PRO A 121 -1.66 18.75 0.30
CA PRO A 121 -1.98 18.10 1.56
C PRO A 121 -3.47 17.74 1.61
N SER A 122 -3.77 16.48 1.90
CA SER A 122 -5.13 16.03 2.23
C SER A 122 -5.56 16.67 3.55
N ARG A 123 -6.79 17.19 3.59
CA ARG A 123 -7.42 17.69 4.83
C ARG A 123 -8.42 16.64 5.30
N VAL A 124 -7.95 15.50 5.75
CA VAL A 124 -8.80 14.53 6.45
C VAL A 124 -8.55 14.71 7.94
N PRO A 125 -9.54 15.21 8.70
CA PRO A 125 -9.39 15.35 10.15
C PRO A 125 -9.22 13.98 10.79
N ALA A 126 -8.46 13.90 11.88
CA ALA A 126 -8.37 12.69 12.68
C ALA A 126 -9.77 12.24 13.18
N PRO A 127 -9.98 10.95 13.47
CA PRO A 127 -11.24 10.46 14.01
C PRO A 127 -11.65 11.21 15.28
N ALA A 128 -12.95 11.32 15.55
CA ALA A 128 -13.44 11.92 16.80
C ALA A 128 -12.95 11.10 18.01
N GLY A 129 -12.25 11.74 18.95
CA GLY A 129 -11.62 11.07 20.10
C GLY A 129 -10.22 10.50 19.84
N TYR A 130 -9.59 10.84 18.71
CA TYR A 130 -8.18 10.56 18.44
C TYR A 130 -7.33 11.63 19.14
N ASP A 131 -6.93 11.36 20.38
CA ASP A 131 -6.01 12.22 21.12
C ASP A 131 -4.64 12.11 20.43
N ALA A 132 -4.14 13.22 19.88
CA ALA A 132 -2.76 13.26 19.38
C ALA A 132 -1.83 13.30 20.60
N ASP A 133 -1.21 12.16 20.89
CA ASP A 133 -0.10 12.01 21.82
C ASP A 133 1.15 12.80 21.40
#